data_AF-A0A2E5SHC0-F1
#
_entry.id   AF-A0A2E5SHC0-F1
#
_cell.length_a   1.000
_cell.length_b   1.000
_cell.length_c   1.000
_cell.angle_alpha   90.00
_cell.angle_beta   90.00
_cell.angle_gamma   90.00
#
_symmetry.space_group_name_H-M   'P 1'
#
loop_
_entity.id
_entity.type
_entity.pdbx_description
1 polymer ?
#
loop_
_entity_poly.entity_id
_entity_poly.type
_entity_poly.pdbx_seq_one_letter_code
_entity_poly.pdbx_strand_id
1 'polypeptide(L)'
;MKNVKAILIGVALCATVFANARIEALGGDAGFWPGDRANATAFPHTLNDGQWVEFGNVDGDPTGSVDWSHDGANWGFNFDSAGNDDWMNMSWAKDGMGLSVGFMSSAFSAVDANIDDDGLCLPDADGVSTCDPTAADYLADYGSEVTGFDLAWGKEMSFGELGVRYTTSTATAHPDDATAEDVSVSDLIVNWRGSCGFWVFDNAKAMFWMGDDDMALTYDLFTHVKPTEAVTALVAMGFEYRTTDAGEGTQLWLPNATVAVEADLADWATFRGFVS
;
A
#
# COMPACT_ATOMS: atom_id res chain seq x y z
N MET A 1 -12.78 2.91 39.99
CA MET A 1 -11.41 3.13 39.46
C MET A 1 -10.72 1.86 38.97
N LYS A 2 -10.78 0.71 39.66
CA LYS A 2 -10.10 -0.54 39.21
C LYS A 2 -10.52 -1.04 37.82
N ASN A 3 -11.82 -0.95 37.49
CA ASN A 3 -12.32 -1.44 36.19
C ASN A 3 -12.23 -0.38 35.08
N VAL A 4 -12.03 0.89 35.44
CA VAL A 4 -11.98 2.00 34.48
C VAL A 4 -10.72 1.89 33.62
N LYS A 5 -9.58 1.49 34.20
CA LYS A 5 -8.35 1.26 33.46
C LYS A 5 -8.45 0.09 32.48
N ALA A 6 -9.08 -1.02 32.90
CA ALA A 6 -9.27 -2.18 32.03
C ALA A 6 -10.19 -1.87 30.85
N ILE A 7 -11.27 -1.11 31.09
CA ILE A 7 -12.19 -0.66 30.03
C ILE A 7 -11.47 0.31 29.08
N LEU A 8 -10.73 1.30 29.58
CA LEU A 8 -9.97 2.23 28.74
C LEU A 8 -8.90 1.52 27.89
N ILE A 9 -8.17 0.56 28.47
CA ILE A 9 -7.18 -0.23 27.74
C ILE A 9 -7.86 -1.10 26.68
N GLY A 10 -8.97 -1.76 27.01
CA GLY A 10 -9.74 -2.56 26.06
C GLY A 10 -10.32 -1.73 24.91
N VAL A 11 -10.87 -0.54 25.20
CA VAL A 11 -11.40 0.39 24.19
C VAL A 11 -10.27 0.95 23.33
N ALA A 12 -9.13 1.32 23.92
CA ALA A 12 -7.95 1.77 23.17
C ALA A 12 -7.44 0.66 22.24
N LEU A 13 -7.37 -0.58 22.71
CA LEU A 13 -6.98 -1.75 21.89
C LEU A 13 -7.97 -2.01 20.75
N CYS A 14 -9.28 -1.96 21.02
CA CYS A 14 -10.28 -2.10 19.95
C CYS A 14 -10.17 -0.96 18.93
N ALA A 15 -9.99 0.29 19.37
CA ALA A 15 -9.83 1.44 18.49
C ALA A 15 -8.57 1.31 17.61
N THR A 16 -7.46 0.80 18.14
CA THR A 16 -6.25 0.52 17.34
C THR A 16 -6.45 -0.63 16.34
N VAL A 17 -7.23 -1.66 16.69
CA VAL A 17 -7.48 -2.79 15.79
C VAL A 17 -8.39 -2.38 14.61
N PHE A 18 -9.42 -1.58 14.87
CA PHE A 18 -10.32 -1.08 13.80
C PHE A 18 -9.72 0.08 12.98
N ALA A 19 -8.58 0.66 13.40
CA ALA A 19 -7.90 1.69 12.63
C ALA A 19 -7.27 1.13 11.33
N ASN A 20 -6.81 -0.12 11.31
CA ASN A 20 -6.09 -0.67 10.16
C ASN A 20 -6.93 -0.83 8.88
N ALA A 21 -8.25 -1.02 9.00
CA ALA A 21 -9.15 -1.12 7.84
C ALA A 21 -9.77 0.24 7.45
N ARG A 22 -9.28 1.36 8.03
CA ARG A 22 -9.88 2.70 7.83
C ARG A 22 -9.87 3.10 6.37
N ILE A 23 -8.71 3.08 5.71
CA ILE A 23 -8.56 3.56 4.33
C ILE A 23 -9.33 2.67 3.35
N GLU A 24 -9.27 1.35 3.54
CA GLU A 24 -10.06 0.39 2.74
C GLU A 24 -11.57 0.69 2.84
N ALA A 25 -12.08 0.95 4.05
CA ALA A 25 -13.47 1.33 4.27
C ALA A 25 -13.85 2.73 3.73
N LEU A 26 -12.87 3.52 3.25
CA LEU A 26 -13.05 4.86 2.71
C LEU A 26 -12.65 4.99 1.23
N GLY A 27 -12.65 3.88 0.50
CA GLY A 27 -12.38 3.85 -0.94
C GLY A 27 -10.97 3.41 -1.32
N GLY A 28 -10.18 2.89 -0.36
CA GLY A 28 -8.92 2.21 -0.63
C GLY A 28 -7.71 3.11 -0.89
N ASP A 29 -7.89 4.43 -0.95
CA ASP A 29 -6.84 5.37 -1.35
C ASP A 29 -6.59 6.42 -0.27
N ALA A 30 -5.49 6.25 0.47
CA ALA A 30 -5.07 7.17 1.52
C ALA A 30 -4.77 8.58 1.00
N GLY A 31 -4.43 8.70 -0.29
CA GLY A 31 -4.16 9.97 -0.96
C GLY A 31 -5.37 10.91 -0.96
N PHE A 32 -6.58 10.38 -0.85
CA PHE A 32 -7.79 11.18 -0.69
C PHE A 32 -8.01 11.70 0.72
N TRP A 33 -7.28 11.22 1.73
CA TRP A 33 -7.47 11.59 3.13
C TRP A 33 -6.19 12.21 3.71
N PRO A 34 -5.86 13.48 3.39
CA PRO A 34 -4.68 14.15 3.93
C PRO A 34 -4.68 14.14 5.47
N GLY A 35 -3.52 13.88 6.06
CA GLY A 35 -3.35 13.74 7.51
C GLY A 35 -3.61 12.32 8.03
N ASP A 36 -4.09 11.38 7.21
CA ASP A 36 -4.07 9.97 7.58
C ASP A 36 -2.64 9.42 7.52
N ARG A 37 -2.24 8.62 8.51
CA ARG A 37 -0.88 8.07 8.59
C ARG A 37 -0.50 7.17 7.41
N ALA A 38 -1.45 6.53 6.75
CA ALA A 38 -1.21 5.68 5.57
C ALA A 38 -0.65 6.49 4.39
N ASN A 39 -0.76 7.83 4.42
CA ASN A 39 -0.07 8.69 3.47
C ASN A 39 1.44 8.59 3.55
N ALA A 40 2.04 8.18 4.68
CA ALA A 40 3.48 8.08 4.82
C ALA A 40 4.12 7.14 3.78
N THR A 41 3.36 6.17 3.27
CA THR A 41 3.77 5.27 2.19
C THR A 41 3.92 6.00 0.85
N ALA A 42 2.95 6.85 0.49
CA ALA A 42 2.94 7.58 -0.78
C ALA A 42 3.69 8.92 -0.70
N PHE A 43 3.73 9.52 0.50
CA PHE A 43 4.25 10.84 0.82
C PHE A 43 5.04 10.77 2.14
N PRO A 44 6.29 10.30 2.13
CA PRO A 44 7.06 10.10 3.37
C PRO A 44 7.19 11.32 4.28
N HIS A 45 7.02 12.56 3.79
CA HIS A 45 7.05 13.73 4.67
C HIS A 45 5.89 13.79 5.66
N THR A 46 4.77 13.09 5.43
CA THR A 46 3.64 13.07 6.37
C THR A 46 3.96 12.32 7.67
N LEU A 47 5.11 11.63 7.73
CA LEU A 47 5.68 11.17 9.01
C LEU A 47 5.90 12.34 9.99
N ASN A 48 6.05 13.58 9.53
CA ASN A 48 6.14 14.77 10.39
C ASN A 48 4.81 15.11 11.09
N ASP A 49 3.67 14.56 10.65
CA ASP A 49 2.34 15.02 11.05
C ASP A 49 1.84 14.38 12.35
N GLY A 50 2.54 13.38 12.88
CA GLY A 50 2.08 12.65 14.04
C GLY A 50 3.15 11.80 14.72
N GLN A 51 2.70 10.98 15.66
CA GLN A 51 3.44 9.87 16.27
C GLN A 51 2.42 8.75 16.47
N TRP A 52 2.81 7.50 16.24
CA TRP A 52 1.89 6.37 16.40
C TRP A 52 2.61 5.10 16.81
N VAL A 53 1.81 4.18 17.34
CA VAL A 53 2.15 2.77 17.49
C VAL A 53 0.92 2.02 17.03
N GLU A 54 1.06 1.24 15.97
CA GLU A 54 -0.04 0.47 15.39
C GLU A 54 0.39 -0.96 15.13
N PHE A 55 -0.56 -1.86 15.33
CA PHE A 55 -0.42 -3.29 15.07
C PHE A 55 -1.62 -3.74 14.26
N GLY A 56 -1.38 -4.42 13.15
CA GLY A 56 -2.40 -4.98 12.26
C GLY A 56 -2.44 -6.49 12.30
N ASN A 57 -3.47 -7.05 11.65
CA ASN A 57 -3.61 -8.49 11.40
C ASN A 57 -3.44 -9.35 12.66
N VAL A 58 -4.26 -9.09 13.68
CA VAL A 58 -4.24 -9.84 14.95
C VAL A 58 -4.63 -11.33 14.76
N ASP A 59 -5.34 -11.64 13.68
CA ASP A 59 -5.69 -12.99 13.24
C ASP A 59 -5.16 -13.18 11.81
N GLY A 60 -3.89 -13.58 11.68
CA GLY A 60 -3.15 -13.62 10.41
C GLY A 60 -1.66 -13.34 10.62
N ASP A 61 -0.98 -12.87 9.57
CA ASP A 61 0.40 -12.41 9.65
C ASP A 61 0.47 -10.99 10.26
N PRO A 62 0.92 -10.84 11.52
CA PRO A 62 0.94 -9.54 12.18
C PRO A 62 1.81 -8.51 11.47
N THR A 63 1.26 -7.30 11.34
CA THR A 63 2.00 -6.11 10.91
C THR A 63 2.15 -5.15 12.09
N GLY A 64 3.17 -4.30 12.03
CA GLY A 64 3.44 -3.30 13.06
C GLY A 64 4.07 -2.06 12.46
N SER A 65 3.71 -0.89 12.98
CA SER A 65 4.45 0.34 12.70
C SER A 65 4.55 1.18 13.96
N VAL A 66 5.71 1.78 14.15
CA VAL A 66 5.95 2.76 15.20
C VAL A 66 6.60 3.98 14.58
N ASP A 67 6.11 5.16 14.94
CA ASP A 67 6.71 6.45 14.62
C ASP A 67 6.77 7.30 15.87
N TRP A 68 7.94 7.84 16.16
CA TRP A 68 8.18 8.65 17.35
C TRP A 68 9.11 9.82 17.09
N SER A 69 8.88 10.91 17.83
CA SER A 69 9.68 12.12 17.75
C SER A 69 10.82 12.08 18.75
N HIS A 70 12.02 12.44 18.28
CA HIS A 70 13.20 12.68 19.09
C HIS A 70 14.04 13.82 18.49
N ASP A 71 14.35 14.84 19.31
CA ASP A 71 15.16 16.00 18.92
C ASP A 71 14.66 16.74 17.65
N GLY A 72 13.33 16.81 17.51
CA GLY A 72 12.67 17.49 16.38
C GLY A 72 12.75 16.74 15.06
N ALA A 73 13.15 15.47 15.08
CA ALA A 73 12.99 14.53 13.98
C ALA A 73 12.04 13.41 14.40
N ASN A 74 11.24 12.92 13.47
CA ASN A 74 10.49 11.70 13.63
C ASN A 74 11.28 10.52 13.06
N TRP A 75 11.17 9.39 13.72
CA TRP A 75 11.83 8.14 13.40
C TRP A 75 10.78 7.04 13.42
N GLY A 76 10.88 6.10 12.50
CA GLY A 76 9.95 4.98 12.47
C GLY A 76 10.59 3.64 12.16
N PHE A 77 9.91 2.59 12.61
CA PHE A 77 10.16 1.21 12.25
C PHE A 77 8.86 0.58 11.79
N ASN A 78 8.90 -0.15 10.69
CA ASN A 78 7.78 -0.97 10.24
C ASN A 78 8.17 -2.45 10.29
N PHE A 79 7.16 -3.27 10.51
CA PHE A 79 7.27 -4.71 10.64
C PHE A 79 6.12 -5.32 9.84
N ASP A 80 6.44 -6.30 9.01
CA ASP A 80 5.46 -7.14 8.36
C ASP A 80 5.90 -8.59 8.54
N SER A 81 5.06 -9.42 9.15
CA SER A 81 5.37 -10.85 9.25
C SER A 81 4.89 -11.64 8.02
N ALA A 82 4.07 -11.04 7.16
CA ALA A 82 3.67 -11.63 5.89
C ALA A 82 4.85 -11.53 4.93
N GLY A 83 5.61 -12.63 4.81
CA GLY A 83 6.88 -12.64 4.07
C GLY A 83 8.00 -11.92 4.81
N ASN A 84 8.50 -12.54 5.89
CA ASN A 84 9.58 -12.07 6.80
C ASN A 84 10.92 -11.77 6.08
N ASP A 85 10.89 -10.82 5.17
CA ASP A 85 11.95 -10.60 4.20
C ASP A 85 12.66 -9.28 4.47
N ASP A 86 12.13 -8.41 5.34
CA ASP A 86 12.78 -7.14 5.64
C ASP A 86 13.93 -7.31 6.65
N TRP A 87 15.18 -7.12 6.22
CA TRP A 87 16.34 -6.96 7.12
C TRP A 87 16.28 -5.66 7.92
N MET A 88 15.70 -4.63 7.31
CA MET A 88 15.57 -3.30 7.87
C MET A 88 14.41 -2.61 7.18
N ASN A 89 13.52 -2.00 7.96
CA ASN A 89 12.48 -1.13 7.46
C ASN A 89 12.38 0.07 8.40
N MET A 90 13.05 1.16 8.01
CA MET A 90 13.22 2.35 8.82
C MET A 90 12.72 3.58 8.09
N SER A 91 12.25 4.54 8.87
CA SER A 91 11.87 5.84 8.34
C SER A 91 12.41 6.97 9.22
N TRP A 92 12.52 8.14 8.59
CA TRP A 92 12.97 9.36 9.21
C TRP A 92 12.24 10.54 8.58
N ALA A 93 11.88 11.54 9.38
CA ALA A 93 11.29 12.76 8.88
C ALA A 93 11.68 13.97 9.71
N LYS A 94 11.92 15.10 9.04
CA LYS A 94 12.24 16.37 9.68
C LYS A 94 12.04 17.52 8.70
N ASP A 95 11.64 18.68 9.23
CA ASP A 95 11.56 19.95 8.48
C ASP A 95 10.74 19.82 7.16
N GLY A 96 9.63 19.08 7.24
CA GLY A 96 8.73 18.83 6.12
C GLY A 96 9.34 17.94 5.03
N MET A 97 10.36 17.16 5.35
CA MET A 97 10.91 16.09 4.52
C MET A 97 10.71 14.75 5.20
N GLY A 98 10.63 13.69 4.41
CA GLY A 98 10.63 12.32 4.91
C GLY A 98 11.42 11.38 4.00
N LEU A 99 11.92 10.31 4.60
CA LEU A 99 12.70 9.25 3.98
C LEU A 99 12.25 7.92 4.60
N SER A 100 12.07 6.90 3.78
CA SER A 100 11.91 5.51 4.19
C SER A 100 12.89 4.64 3.42
N VAL A 101 13.52 3.71 4.13
CA VAL A 101 14.49 2.76 3.59
C VAL A 101 14.12 1.37 4.08
N GLY A 102 13.84 0.50 3.11
CA GLY A 102 13.65 -0.93 3.27
C GLY A 102 14.80 -1.71 2.63
N PHE A 103 15.24 -2.78 3.28
CA PHE A 103 16.11 -3.80 2.67
C PHE A 103 15.40 -5.13 2.74
N MET A 104 15.21 -5.74 1.57
CA MET A 104 14.52 -7.02 1.42
C MET A 104 15.53 -8.14 1.25
N SER A 105 15.22 -9.28 1.84
CA SER A 105 15.94 -10.53 1.89
C SER A 105 14.99 -11.64 2.32
N SER A 106 14.39 -12.32 1.37
CA SER A 106 13.66 -13.56 1.64
C SER A 106 14.59 -14.76 1.56
N ALA A 107 14.43 -15.69 2.50
CA ALA A 107 14.82 -17.08 2.30
C ALA A 107 13.51 -17.87 2.32
N PHE A 108 12.98 -18.24 1.16
CA PHE A 108 11.74 -19.02 1.11
C PHE A 108 12.01 -20.42 1.70
N SER A 109 11.31 -20.79 2.77
CA SER A 109 11.12 -22.19 3.17
C SER A 109 9.72 -22.58 2.73
N ALA A 110 9.61 -23.26 1.60
CA ALA A 110 8.34 -23.75 1.06
C ALA A 110 7.56 -24.59 2.07
N VAL A 111 6.55 -24.01 2.72
CA VAL A 111 5.31 -24.66 3.16
C VAL A 111 4.25 -23.56 3.39
N ASP A 112 3.40 -23.29 2.40
CA ASP A 112 1.94 -23.45 2.55
C ASP A 112 1.29 -23.48 1.16
N ALA A 113 1.38 -24.65 0.52
CA ALA A 113 0.49 -24.97 -0.59
C ALA A 113 -0.90 -25.26 -0.02
N ASN A 114 -1.65 -24.20 0.30
CA ASN A 114 -3.08 -24.32 0.46
C ASN A 114 -3.72 -24.30 -0.93
N ILE A 115 -3.61 -25.46 -1.57
CA ILE A 115 -4.45 -25.91 -2.66
C ILE A 115 -5.88 -25.86 -2.14
N ASP A 116 -6.73 -24.98 -2.68
CA ASP A 116 -8.16 -25.23 -2.80
C ASP A 116 -8.72 -24.47 -4.01
N ASP A 117 -9.26 -25.25 -4.97
CA ASP A 117 -10.30 -24.93 -5.99
C ASP A 117 -10.09 -23.67 -6.87
N ASP A 118 -9.67 -23.73 -8.14
CA ASP A 118 -10.31 -24.43 -9.24
C ASP A 118 -9.34 -24.68 -10.41
N GLY A 119 -9.05 -25.94 -10.73
CA GLY A 119 -8.21 -26.32 -11.87
C GLY A 119 -8.86 -26.01 -13.23
N LEU A 120 -8.42 -24.93 -13.89
CA LEU A 120 -8.76 -24.66 -15.29
C LEU A 120 -7.82 -25.42 -16.22
N CYS A 121 -8.26 -26.60 -16.68
CA CYS A 121 -7.60 -27.33 -17.76
C CYS A 121 -7.92 -26.65 -19.11
N LEU A 122 -6.93 -26.03 -19.76
CA LEU A 122 -7.06 -25.60 -21.15
C LEU A 122 -6.70 -26.77 -22.09
N PRO A 123 -7.50 -27.06 -23.14
CA PRO A 123 -7.17 -28.11 -24.09
C PRO A 123 -6.03 -27.69 -25.03
N ASP A 124 -4.99 -28.53 -25.15
CA ASP A 124 -3.98 -28.43 -26.21
C ASP A 124 -4.55 -28.92 -27.56
N ALA A 125 -3.94 -28.47 -28.66
CA ALA A 125 -4.33 -28.65 -30.06
C ALA A 125 -4.44 -30.13 -30.51
N ASP A 126 -3.91 -31.08 -29.73
CA ASP A 126 -3.90 -32.50 -30.05
C ASP A 126 -4.97 -33.32 -29.30
N GLY A 127 -5.81 -32.68 -28.47
CA GLY A 127 -6.98 -33.31 -27.83
C GLY A 127 -6.67 -34.35 -26.74
N VAL A 128 -5.42 -34.44 -26.28
CA VAL A 128 -5.04 -35.23 -25.10
C VAL A 128 -5.00 -34.29 -23.90
N SER A 129 -5.88 -34.48 -22.91
CA SER A 129 -5.85 -33.68 -21.67
C SER A 129 -4.76 -34.22 -20.74
N THR A 130 -3.53 -33.73 -20.89
CA THR A 130 -2.55 -33.84 -19.82
C THR A 130 -2.80 -32.68 -18.86
N CYS A 131 -3.44 -32.99 -17.73
CA CYS A 131 -3.27 -32.19 -16.52
C CYS A 131 -1.78 -32.29 -16.18
N ASP A 132 -1.00 -31.30 -16.62
CA ASP A 132 0.41 -31.18 -16.31
C ASP A 132 0.54 -30.41 -15.00
N PRO A 133 0.77 -31.07 -13.86
CA PRO A 133 0.95 -30.39 -12.58
C PRO A 133 2.26 -29.59 -12.53
N THR A 134 3.16 -29.73 -13.51
CA THR A 134 4.53 -29.18 -13.41
C THR A 134 4.64 -27.68 -13.72
N ALA A 135 3.59 -27.05 -14.28
CA ALA A 135 3.59 -25.61 -14.54
C ALA A 135 3.22 -24.76 -13.30
N ALA A 136 2.48 -25.34 -12.34
CA ALA A 136 2.19 -24.71 -11.05
C ALA A 136 3.21 -25.10 -9.95
N ASP A 137 4.02 -26.13 -10.22
CA ASP A 137 5.10 -26.63 -9.33
C ASP A 137 6.40 -25.82 -9.47
N TYR A 138 6.62 -25.13 -10.59
CA TYR A 138 7.92 -24.52 -10.91
C TYR A 138 8.28 -23.29 -10.04
N LEU A 139 7.30 -22.65 -9.40
CA LEU A 139 7.52 -21.49 -8.51
C LEU A 139 7.47 -21.84 -7.01
N ALA A 140 7.01 -23.05 -6.65
CA ALA A 140 6.86 -23.45 -5.25
C ALA A 140 8.00 -24.36 -4.73
N ASP A 141 8.84 -24.94 -5.60
CA ASP A 141 9.82 -25.99 -5.24
C ASP A 141 11.30 -25.56 -5.27
N TYR A 142 11.65 -24.32 -5.65
CA TYR A 142 13.05 -24.00 -6.03
C TYR A 142 13.67 -22.73 -5.41
N GLY A 143 13.60 -22.58 -4.08
CA GLY A 143 14.65 -21.96 -3.24
C GLY A 143 15.36 -20.68 -3.70
N SER A 144 14.70 -19.76 -4.40
CA SER A 144 15.32 -18.50 -4.83
C SER A 144 15.42 -17.54 -3.65
N GLU A 145 16.63 -17.06 -3.35
CA GLU A 145 16.83 -15.96 -2.39
C GLU A 145 16.42 -14.66 -3.09
N VAL A 146 15.45 -13.93 -2.52
CA VAL A 146 15.07 -12.62 -3.06
C VAL A 146 15.78 -11.56 -2.27
N THR A 147 16.58 -10.71 -2.92
CA THR A 147 17.22 -9.55 -2.27
C THR A 147 16.84 -8.26 -2.97
N GLY A 148 16.73 -7.17 -2.23
CA GLY A 148 16.21 -5.94 -2.78
C GLY A 148 16.31 -4.73 -1.84
N PHE A 149 15.81 -3.60 -2.31
CA PHE A 149 15.65 -2.41 -1.48
C PHE A 149 14.41 -1.60 -1.88
N ASP A 150 13.80 -0.94 -0.90
CA ASP A 150 12.76 0.08 -1.05
C ASP A 150 13.34 1.41 -0.57
N LEU A 151 13.30 2.43 -1.42
CA LEU A 151 13.69 3.78 -1.08
C LEU A 151 12.53 4.72 -1.40
N ALA A 152 11.96 5.35 -0.38
CA ALA A 152 10.95 6.38 -0.56
C ALA A 152 11.39 7.71 0.03
N TRP A 153 11.16 8.80 -0.69
CA TRP A 153 11.41 10.17 -0.26
C TRP A 153 10.18 11.03 -0.50
N GLY A 154 9.92 11.97 0.40
CA GLY A 154 8.83 12.92 0.23
C GLY A 154 9.12 14.29 0.80
N LYS A 155 8.43 15.30 0.27
CA LYS A 155 8.50 16.68 0.75
C LYS A 155 7.22 17.46 0.44
N GLU A 156 6.81 18.30 1.40
CA GLU A 156 5.88 19.39 1.12
C GLU A 156 6.62 20.53 0.40
N MET A 157 6.14 20.86 -0.79
CA MET A 157 6.64 21.92 -1.66
C MET A 157 5.60 23.04 -1.75
N SER A 158 5.98 24.20 -2.27
CA SER A 158 5.05 25.33 -2.45
C SER A 158 3.92 25.06 -3.45
N PHE A 159 4.04 24.01 -4.27
CA PHE A 159 3.05 23.59 -5.26
C PHE A 159 2.28 22.32 -4.84
N GLY A 160 2.43 21.88 -3.60
CA GLY A 160 1.82 20.66 -3.07
C GLY A 160 2.87 19.67 -2.56
N GLU A 161 2.41 18.47 -2.28
CA GLU A 161 3.19 17.38 -1.74
C GLU A 161 3.72 16.51 -2.87
N LEU A 162 4.99 16.13 -2.77
CA LEU A 162 5.66 15.22 -3.69
C LEU A 162 6.18 14.02 -2.90
N GLY A 163 5.89 12.82 -3.39
CA GLY A 163 6.47 11.58 -2.91
C GLY A 163 7.05 10.79 -4.07
N VAL A 164 8.19 10.17 -3.86
CA VAL A 164 8.88 9.32 -4.84
C VAL A 164 9.28 8.05 -4.14
N ARG A 165 8.99 6.90 -4.73
CA ARG A 165 9.42 5.59 -4.26
C ARG A 165 10.12 4.86 -5.39
N TYR A 166 11.22 4.20 -5.07
CA TYR A 166 11.89 3.27 -5.94
C TYR A 166 12.08 1.95 -5.22
N THR A 167 11.61 0.86 -5.82
CA THR A 167 11.77 -0.50 -5.30
C THR A 167 12.51 -1.34 -6.30
N THR A 168 13.30 -2.29 -5.79
CA THR A 168 13.87 -3.35 -6.61
C THR A 168 13.97 -4.63 -5.81
N SER A 169 13.78 -5.75 -6.49
CA SER A 169 13.99 -7.09 -5.95
C SER A 169 14.60 -7.96 -7.03
N THR A 170 15.57 -8.79 -6.66
CA THR A 170 16.15 -9.81 -7.54
C THR A 170 15.98 -11.17 -6.90
N ALA A 171 15.30 -12.06 -7.60
CA ALA A 171 15.28 -13.48 -7.28
C ALA A 171 16.50 -14.12 -7.95
N THR A 172 17.35 -14.73 -7.15
CA THR A 172 18.52 -15.46 -7.68
C THR A 172 18.08 -16.78 -8.31
N ALA A 173 18.65 -17.05 -9.48
CA ALA A 173 18.49 -18.32 -10.18
C ALA A 173 18.94 -19.48 -9.28
N HIS A 174 18.19 -20.57 -9.34
CA HIS A 174 18.50 -21.75 -8.54
C HIS A 174 19.89 -22.30 -8.93
N PRO A 175 20.77 -22.61 -7.96
CA PRO A 175 22.15 -23.03 -8.26
C PRO A 175 22.24 -24.37 -9.03
N ASP A 176 21.20 -25.20 -8.96
CA ASP A 176 21.14 -26.49 -9.67
C ASP A 176 20.45 -26.42 -11.05
N ASP A 177 19.88 -25.27 -11.43
CA ASP A 177 19.36 -25.05 -12.78
C ASP A 177 20.33 -24.17 -13.57
N ALA A 178 21.20 -24.82 -14.35
CA ALA A 178 22.18 -24.14 -15.19
C ALA A 178 21.56 -23.29 -16.34
N THR A 179 20.24 -23.32 -16.49
CA THR A 179 19.49 -22.50 -17.46
C THR A 179 18.65 -21.41 -16.82
N ALA A 180 18.52 -21.40 -15.49
CA ALA A 180 17.83 -20.33 -14.78
C ALA A 180 18.67 -19.05 -14.82
N GLU A 181 18.00 -17.93 -15.09
CA GLU A 181 18.58 -16.58 -15.02
C GLU A 181 17.99 -15.84 -13.83
N ASP A 182 18.80 -14.97 -13.21
CA ASP A 182 18.32 -14.08 -12.15
C ASP A 182 17.21 -13.18 -12.73
N VAL A 183 16.11 -13.06 -12.00
CA VAL A 183 14.99 -12.19 -12.38
C VAL A 183 14.98 -10.99 -11.46
N SER A 184 15.20 -9.81 -12.02
CA SER A 184 15.09 -8.54 -11.31
C SER A 184 13.80 -7.85 -11.69
N VAL A 185 13.09 -7.32 -10.68
CA VAL A 185 11.94 -6.44 -10.84
C VAL A 185 12.29 -5.08 -10.25
N SER A 186 11.95 -3.99 -10.93
CA SER A 186 12.08 -2.63 -10.41
C SER A 186 10.83 -1.79 -10.65
N ASP A 187 10.47 -0.95 -9.67
CA ASP A 187 9.41 0.04 -9.82
C ASP A 187 9.88 1.44 -9.45
N LEU A 188 9.39 2.43 -10.19
CA LEU A 188 9.42 3.84 -9.82
C LEU A 188 8.00 4.36 -9.68
N ILE A 189 7.69 4.92 -8.52
CA ILE A 189 6.41 5.58 -8.24
C ILE A 189 6.66 7.05 -7.92
N VAL A 190 5.91 7.94 -8.55
CA VAL A 190 5.90 9.37 -8.26
C VAL A 190 4.47 9.78 -7.96
N ASN A 191 4.23 10.22 -6.74
CA ASN A 191 2.96 10.75 -6.28
C ASN A 191 3.04 12.26 -6.13
N TRP A 192 2.02 12.96 -6.63
CA TRP A 192 1.81 14.37 -6.37
C TRP A 192 0.41 14.59 -5.81
N ARG A 193 0.28 15.46 -4.83
CA ARG A 193 -1.02 15.95 -4.34
C ARG A 193 -0.93 17.44 -4.08
N GLY A 194 -1.95 18.19 -4.48
CA GLY A 194 -1.99 19.62 -4.23
C GLY A 194 -3.39 20.18 -4.29
N SER A 195 -3.53 21.43 -3.86
CA SER A 195 -4.78 22.15 -4.04
C SER A 195 -5.04 22.41 -5.52
N CYS A 196 -6.27 22.21 -5.95
CA CYS A 196 -6.73 22.59 -7.27
C CYS A 196 -8.03 23.38 -7.11
N GLY A 197 -8.14 24.55 -7.71
CA GLY A 197 -9.37 25.34 -7.68
C GLY A 197 -10.23 25.06 -8.91
N PHE A 198 -10.71 23.81 -9.09
CA PHE A 198 -11.42 23.41 -10.30
C PHE A 198 -12.83 22.88 -10.03
N TRP A 199 -13.83 23.64 -10.48
CA TRP A 199 -15.26 23.30 -10.37
C TRP A 199 -15.70 23.08 -8.91
N VAL A 200 -16.07 21.84 -8.54
CA VAL A 200 -16.44 21.47 -7.16
C VAL A 200 -15.28 20.84 -6.38
N PHE A 201 -14.13 20.66 -7.01
CA PHE A 201 -12.97 19.99 -6.41
C PHE A 201 -11.96 21.02 -5.92
N ASP A 202 -11.44 20.76 -4.72
CA ASP A 202 -10.48 21.63 -4.03
C ASP A 202 -9.05 21.07 -4.08
N ASN A 203 -8.90 19.79 -4.42
CA ASN A 203 -7.62 19.11 -4.47
C ASN A 203 -7.52 18.22 -5.70
N ALA A 204 -6.29 18.04 -6.15
CA ALA A 204 -5.94 17.08 -7.17
C ALA A 204 -4.81 16.19 -6.66
N LYS A 205 -4.80 14.94 -7.13
CA LYS A 205 -3.67 14.03 -7.00
C LYS A 205 -3.32 13.44 -8.35
N ALA A 206 -2.05 13.09 -8.51
CA ALA A 206 -1.54 12.38 -9.66
C ALA A 206 -0.57 11.31 -9.19
N MET A 207 -0.58 10.16 -9.86
CA MET A 207 0.43 9.13 -9.67
C MET A 207 0.98 8.74 -11.03
N PHE A 208 2.30 8.68 -11.12
CA PHE A 208 2.99 7.99 -12.20
C PHE A 208 3.67 6.76 -11.63
N TRP A 209 3.45 5.61 -12.22
CA TRP A 209 4.13 4.35 -11.90
C TRP A 209 4.78 3.80 -13.17
N MET A 210 5.98 3.27 -13.01
CA MET A 210 6.72 2.59 -14.06
C MET A 210 7.34 1.34 -13.43
N GLY A 211 6.89 0.18 -13.88
CA GLY A 211 7.60 -1.09 -13.69
C GLY A 211 8.56 -1.34 -14.86
N ASP A 212 9.16 -2.53 -14.91
CA ASP A 212 10.08 -2.88 -16.00
C ASP A 212 9.39 -2.92 -17.37
N ASP A 213 8.15 -3.42 -17.41
CA ASP A 213 7.40 -3.67 -18.64
C ASP A 213 6.08 -2.87 -18.72
N ASP A 214 5.70 -2.22 -17.63
CA ASP A 214 4.40 -1.58 -17.47
C ASP A 214 4.52 -0.11 -17.05
N MET A 215 3.53 0.70 -17.40
CA MET A 215 3.41 2.08 -16.91
C MET A 215 1.97 2.41 -16.58
N ALA A 216 1.76 3.24 -15.56
CA ALA A 216 0.45 3.80 -15.23
C ALA A 216 0.55 5.29 -14.91
N LEU A 217 -0.48 6.04 -15.33
CA LEU A 217 -0.71 7.42 -14.96
C LEU A 217 -2.13 7.55 -14.43
N THR A 218 -2.28 8.04 -13.21
CA THR A 218 -3.59 8.42 -12.66
C THR A 218 -3.64 9.92 -12.42
N TYR A 219 -4.84 10.47 -12.54
CA TYR A 219 -5.13 11.84 -12.13
C TYR A 219 -6.54 11.91 -11.58
N ASP A 220 -6.64 12.30 -10.31
CA ASP A 220 -7.91 12.39 -9.59
C ASP A 220 -8.11 13.79 -9.03
N LEU A 221 -9.34 14.26 -9.12
CA LEU A 221 -9.84 15.47 -8.48
C LEU A 221 -10.69 15.05 -7.29
N PHE A 222 -10.55 15.71 -6.15
CA PHE A 222 -11.34 15.38 -4.98
C PHE A 222 -11.63 16.58 -4.07
N THR A 223 -12.70 16.47 -3.29
CA THR A 223 -13.06 17.42 -2.24
C THR A 223 -13.63 16.69 -1.03
N HIS A 224 -13.45 17.29 0.14
CA HIS A 224 -14.14 16.89 1.36
C HIS A 224 -15.27 17.86 1.66
N VAL A 225 -16.49 17.34 1.68
CA VAL A 225 -17.66 18.06 2.14
C VAL A 225 -17.86 17.76 3.62
N LYS A 226 -18.08 18.80 4.42
CA LYS A 226 -18.42 18.67 5.85
C LYS A 226 -19.84 19.17 6.09
N PRO A 227 -20.88 18.32 5.92
CA PRO A 227 -22.26 18.72 6.15
C PRO A 227 -22.52 19.10 7.61
N THR A 228 -21.80 18.47 8.53
CA THR A 228 -21.79 18.74 9.97
C THR A 228 -20.36 18.57 10.51
N GLU A 229 -20.12 18.89 11.78
CA GLU A 229 -18.81 18.67 12.41
C GLU A 229 -18.48 17.17 12.58
N ALA A 230 -19.50 16.32 12.72
CA ALA A 230 -19.37 14.88 12.97
C ALA A 230 -19.31 14.03 11.69
N VAL A 231 -19.39 14.66 10.51
CA VAL A 231 -19.46 13.94 9.22
C VAL A 231 -18.52 14.58 8.21
N THR A 232 -17.65 13.75 7.63
CA THR A 232 -16.84 14.11 6.47
C THR A 232 -17.22 13.19 5.31
N ALA A 233 -17.62 13.79 4.19
CA ALA A 233 -17.88 13.08 2.94
C ALA A 233 -16.80 13.43 1.91
N LEU A 234 -16.31 12.43 1.19
CA LEU A 234 -15.39 12.54 0.07
C LEU A 234 -16.18 12.41 -1.24
N VAL A 235 -15.89 13.28 -2.19
CA VAL A 235 -16.23 13.07 -3.60
C VAL A 235 -14.94 13.15 -4.39
N ALA A 236 -14.59 12.07 -5.09
CA ALA A 236 -13.42 11.98 -5.94
C ALA A 236 -13.82 11.50 -7.34
N MET A 237 -13.14 11.99 -8.37
CA MET A 237 -13.25 11.47 -9.72
C MET A 237 -11.95 11.63 -10.49
N GLY A 238 -11.66 10.70 -11.37
CA GLY A 238 -10.43 10.74 -12.13
C GLY A 238 -10.39 9.78 -13.29
N PHE A 239 -9.17 9.52 -13.74
CA PHE A 239 -8.87 8.56 -14.79
C PHE A 239 -7.59 7.81 -14.47
N GLU A 240 -7.50 6.62 -15.05
CA GLU A 240 -6.27 5.84 -15.11
C GLU A 240 -5.94 5.55 -16.57
N TYR A 241 -4.69 5.80 -16.93
CA TYR A 241 -4.09 5.34 -18.17
C TYR A 241 -3.04 4.29 -17.81
N ARG A 242 -3.11 3.11 -18.41
CA ARG A 242 -2.16 2.01 -18.15
C ARG A 242 -1.70 1.37 -19.46
N THR A 243 -0.43 1.03 -19.52
CA THR A 243 0.16 0.19 -20.55
C THR A 243 0.79 -1.03 -19.89
N THR A 244 0.54 -2.21 -20.44
CA THR A 244 1.13 -3.46 -19.96
C THR A 244 1.75 -4.25 -21.10
N ASP A 245 2.88 -4.91 -20.86
CA ASP A 245 3.55 -5.72 -21.89
C ASP A 245 2.95 -7.12 -22.05
N ALA A 246 2.31 -7.66 -21.00
CA ALA A 246 1.69 -8.99 -20.99
C ALA A 246 0.38 -9.12 -21.82
N GLY A 247 0.28 -8.43 -22.97
CA GLY A 247 -0.83 -8.55 -23.92
C GLY A 247 -1.13 -7.33 -24.80
N GLU A 248 -0.11 -6.60 -25.27
CA GLU A 248 -0.19 -5.44 -26.21
C GLU A 248 -1.47 -4.58 -26.10
N GLY A 249 -1.56 -3.79 -25.02
CA GLY A 249 -2.72 -2.94 -24.79
C GLY A 249 -2.41 -1.67 -24.03
N THR A 250 -2.83 -0.55 -24.58
CA THR A 250 -3.03 0.70 -23.83
C THR A 250 -4.48 0.78 -23.40
N GLN A 251 -4.73 1.00 -22.11
CA GLN A 251 -6.06 1.16 -21.55
C GLN A 251 -6.23 2.55 -20.95
N LEU A 252 -7.42 3.11 -21.10
CA LEU A 252 -7.84 4.36 -20.47
C LEU A 252 -9.19 4.12 -19.79
N TRP A 253 -9.24 4.28 -18.48
CA TRP A 253 -10.45 4.17 -17.68
C TRP A 253 -11.02 5.55 -17.38
N LEU A 254 -12.29 5.76 -17.75
CA LEU A 254 -12.99 7.04 -17.62
C LEU A 254 -14.49 6.83 -17.31
N PRO A 255 -15.07 7.62 -16.38
CA PRO A 255 -14.45 8.11 -15.14
C PRO A 255 -14.43 7.00 -14.08
N ASN A 256 -13.39 6.99 -13.25
CA ASN A 256 -13.46 6.31 -11.95
C ASN A 256 -13.94 7.35 -10.92
N ALA A 257 -15.00 7.06 -10.17
CA ALA A 257 -15.59 8.02 -9.24
C ALA A 257 -15.87 7.36 -7.90
N THR A 258 -15.29 7.94 -6.84
CA THR A 258 -15.44 7.43 -5.48
C THR A 258 -16.23 8.41 -4.64
N VAL A 259 -17.24 7.92 -3.94
CA VAL A 259 -17.92 8.65 -2.87
C VAL A 259 -17.73 7.87 -1.58
N ALA A 260 -17.11 8.49 -0.58
CA ALA A 260 -16.89 7.89 0.72
C ALA A 260 -17.42 8.79 1.84
N VAL A 261 -17.78 8.20 2.97
CA VAL A 261 -18.28 8.94 4.14
C VAL A 261 -17.65 8.36 5.40
N GLU A 262 -17.20 9.25 6.27
CA GLU A 262 -16.87 8.97 7.66
C GLU A 262 -17.78 9.79 8.57
N ALA A 263 -18.44 9.13 9.53
CA ALA A 263 -19.37 9.76 10.45
C ALA A 263 -19.22 9.25 11.88
N ASP A 264 -19.17 10.15 12.85
CA ASP A 264 -19.16 9.79 14.27
C ASP A 264 -20.57 9.31 14.67
N LEU A 265 -20.68 8.06 15.09
CA LEU A 265 -21.90 7.52 15.70
C LEU A 265 -21.95 7.85 17.20
N ALA A 266 -20.79 7.89 17.84
CA ALA A 266 -20.56 8.29 19.22
C ALA A 266 -19.08 8.66 19.41
N ASP A 267 -18.71 9.24 20.54
CA ASP A 267 -17.32 9.63 20.88
C ASP A 267 -16.27 8.49 20.80
N TRP A 268 -16.73 7.24 20.68
CA TRP A 268 -15.89 6.02 20.63
C TRP A 268 -16.19 5.13 19.42
N ALA A 269 -17.10 5.55 18.53
CA ALA A 269 -17.53 4.74 17.39
C ALA A 269 -17.72 5.61 16.14
N THR A 270 -17.07 5.19 15.06
CA THR A 270 -17.14 5.85 13.77
C THR A 270 -17.70 4.86 12.73
N PHE A 271 -18.62 5.33 11.91
CA PHE A 271 -19.11 4.63 10.73
C PHE A 271 -18.32 5.07 9.50
N ARG A 272 -17.95 4.12 8.65
CA ARG A 272 -17.26 4.35 7.38
C ARG A 272 -17.92 3.54 6.27
N GLY A 273 -17.96 4.10 5.06
CA GLY A 273 -18.42 3.38 3.89
C GLY A 273 -18.16 4.16 2.61
N PHE A 274 -18.12 3.47 1.49
CA PHE A 274 -17.88 4.06 0.18
C PHE A 274 -18.65 3.34 -0.95
N VAL A 275 -18.67 3.98 -2.11
CA VAL A 275 -18.99 3.40 -3.41
C VAL A 275 -17.96 3.92 -4.42
N SER A 276 -17.45 3.04 -5.28
CA SER A 276 -16.48 3.33 -6.35
C SER A 276 -16.87 2.57 -7.62
#